data_AF-A0A6A5C0B1-F1
#
_entry.id   AF-A0A6A5C0B1-F1
#
_cell.length_a   1.000
_cell.length_b   1.000
_cell.length_c   1.000
_cell.angle_alpha   90.00
_cell.angle_beta   90.00
_cell.angle_gamma   90.00
#
_symmetry.space_group_name_H-M   'P 1'
#
loop_
_entity.id
_entity.type
_entity.pdbx_description
1 polymer ?
#
loop_
_entity_poly.entity_id
_entity_poly.type
_entity_poly.pdbx_seq_one_letter_code
_entity_poly.pdbx_strand_id
1 'polypeptide(L)'
;MTNNWTKLRRYLAGKPSKTGMEAETLPTRKTPIECTLGKMMIRMNSETGGLEYMGEINQGEFIKLDHTDLKNIKDRMEELEQENRLLKLRNEILLDLLSSTTLDAKYMEQTLLKIKNEGIPKLSDKQISEEKHKTKKEKKKVQETKQEISDVKKVVSRRKQSIDKSSALLVE
;
A
#
# COMPACT_ATOMS: atom_id res chain seq x y z
N MET A 1 -53.31 18.71 -21.71
CA MET A 1 -52.59 17.56 -21.12
C MET A 1 -53.53 16.87 -20.13
N THR A 2 -53.95 15.61 -20.39
CA THR A 2 -54.92 14.95 -19.50
C THR A 2 -54.18 14.34 -18.30
N ASN A 3 -54.53 14.78 -17.09
CA ASN A 3 -53.91 14.30 -15.85
C ASN A 3 -54.15 12.79 -15.69
N ASN A 4 -53.10 11.99 -15.89
CA ASN A 4 -53.11 10.55 -15.68
C ASN A 4 -53.54 10.17 -14.25
N TRP A 5 -53.29 11.05 -13.28
CA TRP A 5 -53.74 10.91 -11.89
C TRP A 5 -55.27 10.83 -11.72
N THR A 6 -56.02 11.61 -12.49
CA THR A 6 -57.49 11.62 -12.41
C THR A 6 -58.09 10.36 -13.03
N LYS A 7 -57.43 9.79 -14.03
CA LYS A 7 -57.80 8.49 -14.63
C LYS A 7 -57.58 7.35 -13.64
N LEU A 8 -56.43 7.32 -12.97
CA LEU A 8 -56.11 6.32 -11.95
C LEU A 8 -57.09 6.35 -10.78
N ARG A 9 -57.40 7.55 -10.24
CA ARG A 9 -58.42 7.69 -9.17
C ARG A 9 -59.81 7.21 -9.61
N ARG A 10 -60.22 7.53 -10.84
CA ARG A 10 -61.54 7.15 -11.37
C ARG A 10 -61.65 5.63 -11.57
N TYR A 11 -60.56 5.01 -12.01
CA TYR A 11 -60.42 3.56 -12.14
C TYR A 11 -60.45 2.86 -10.78
N LEU A 12 -59.66 3.32 -9.80
CA LEU A 12 -59.69 2.80 -8.43
C LEU A 12 -61.08 2.95 -7.80
N ALA A 13 -61.75 4.08 -8.03
CA ALA A 13 -63.12 4.34 -7.59
C ALA A 13 -64.21 3.57 -8.36
N GLY A 14 -63.87 2.74 -9.36
CA GLY A 14 -64.80 1.86 -10.08
C GLY A 14 -65.78 2.58 -11.00
N LYS A 15 -65.49 3.82 -11.41
CA LYS A 15 -66.36 4.57 -12.33
C LYS A 15 -65.92 4.28 -13.78
N PRO A 16 -66.82 3.82 -14.66
CA PRO A 16 -66.44 3.49 -16.04
C PRO A 16 -65.88 4.72 -16.75
N SER A 17 -64.81 4.52 -17.52
CA SER A 17 -64.23 5.59 -18.33
C SER A 17 -65.19 5.97 -19.45
N LYS A 18 -65.44 7.27 -19.64
CA LYS A 18 -66.22 7.80 -20.79
C LYS A 18 -65.54 7.55 -22.15
N THR A 19 -64.30 7.05 -22.18
CA THR A 19 -63.49 6.92 -23.40
C THR A 19 -63.42 5.50 -23.97
N GLY A 20 -64.31 4.57 -23.58
CA GLY A 20 -64.46 3.29 -24.27
C GLY A 20 -63.21 2.38 -24.29
N MET A 21 -62.25 2.57 -23.37
CA MET A 21 -61.20 1.58 -23.20
C MET A 21 -61.83 0.34 -22.56
N GLU A 22 -61.82 -0.76 -23.30
CA GLU A 22 -62.31 -2.05 -22.83
C GLU A 22 -61.61 -2.43 -21.53
N ALA A 23 -62.41 -2.73 -20.51
CA ALA A 23 -61.97 -3.06 -19.16
C ALA A 23 -61.09 -4.33 -19.10
N GLU A 24 -60.95 -5.04 -20.22
CA GLU A 24 -60.22 -6.30 -20.34
C GLU A 24 -58.69 -6.15 -20.33
N THR A 25 -58.16 -4.96 -20.61
CA THR A 25 -56.70 -4.70 -20.61
C THR A 25 -56.15 -4.24 -19.27
N LEU A 26 -57.01 -4.04 -18.27
CA LEU A 26 -56.61 -3.59 -16.95
C LEU A 26 -56.68 -4.76 -15.95
N PRO A 27 -55.70 -4.90 -15.05
CA PRO A 27 -55.69 -5.97 -14.05
C PRO A 27 -57.03 -6.01 -13.31
N THR A 28 -57.68 -7.18 -13.26
CA THR A 28 -58.96 -7.30 -12.56
C THR A 28 -58.77 -6.92 -11.08
N ARG A 29 -59.80 -6.36 -10.42
CA ARG A 29 -59.77 -6.02 -8.97
C ARG A 29 -59.35 -7.19 -8.05
N LYS A 30 -59.32 -8.42 -8.57
CA LYS A 30 -58.89 -9.64 -7.88
C LYS A 30 -57.38 -9.90 -7.96
N THR A 31 -56.65 -9.17 -8.80
CA THR A 31 -55.19 -9.27 -8.83
C THR A 31 -54.63 -8.64 -7.56
N PRO A 32 -53.90 -9.39 -6.72
CA PRO A 32 -53.33 -8.84 -5.50
C PRO A 32 -52.34 -7.72 -5.89
N ILE A 33 -52.49 -6.57 -5.26
CA ILE A 33 -51.51 -5.48 -5.40
C ILE A 33 -50.31 -5.89 -4.56
N GLU A 34 -49.25 -6.32 -5.23
CA GLU A 34 -47.98 -6.66 -4.59
C GLU A 34 -46.83 -5.87 -5.20
N CYS A 35 -45.86 -5.53 -4.35
CA CYS A 35 -44.66 -4.80 -4.69
C CYS A 35 -43.47 -5.51 -4.04
N THR A 36 -42.48 -5.88 -4.84
CA THR A 36 -41.21 -6.42 -4.36
C THR A 36 -40.16 -5.32 -4.29
N LEU A 37 -39.52 -5.19 -3.13
CA LEU A 37 -38.40 -4.32 -2.86
C LEU A 37 -37.22 -5.18 -2.39
N GLY A 38 -36.35 -5.56 -3.33
CA GLY A 38 -35.26 -6.50 -3.06
C GLY A 38 -35.80 -7.83 -2.52
N LYS A 39 -35.38 -8.19 -1.31
CA LYS A 39 -35.77 -9.44 -0.61
C LYS A 39 -37.06 -9.30 0.21
N MET A 40 -37.82 -8.22 0.04
CA MET A 40 -39.07 -7.99 0.78
C MET A 40 -40.22 -7.79 -0.21
N MET A 41 -41.38 -8.36 0.08
CA MET A 41 -42.61 -8.18 -0.68
C MET A 41 -43.65 -7.52 0.22
N ILE A 42 -44.33 -6.51 -0.31
CA ILE A 42 -45.47 -5.86 0.34
C ILE A 42 -46.69 -6.24 -0.47
N ARG A 43 -47.66 -6.89 0.17
CA ARG A 43 -48.91 -7.32 -0.46
C ARG A 43 -50.10 -6.66 0.23
N MET A 44 -51.03 -6.13 -0.55
CA MET A 44 -52.31 -5.66 -0.03
C MET A 44 -53.28 -6.85 0.10
N ASN A 45 -53.76 -7.10 1.31
CA ASN A 45 -54.78 -8.10 1.57
C ASN A 45 -56.13 -7.59 1.02
N SER A 46 -56.72 -8.33 0.08
CA SER A 46 -57.96 -7.95 -0.60
C SER A 46 -59.20 -8.02 0.29
N GLU A 47 -59.15 -8.81 1.37
CA GLU A 47 -60.27 -9.01 2.30
C GLU A 47 -60.26 -7.98 3.43
N THR A 48 -59.09 -7.73 4.01
CA THR A 48 -58.95 -6.79 5.15
C THR A 48 -58.59 -5.37 4.71
N GLY A 49 -58.10 -5.18 3.48
CA GLY A 49 -57.52 -3.93 3.02
C GLY A 49 -56.18 -3.57 3.70
N GLY A 50 -55.64 -4.45 4.53
CA GLY A 50 -54.38 -4.27 5.24
C GLY A 50 -53.15 -4.52 4.36
N LEU A 51 -52.01 -3.99 4.79
CA LEU A 51 -50.71 -4.29 4.18
C LEU A 51 -50.04 -5.46 4.93
N GLU A 52 -49.62 -6.47 4.18
CA GLU A 52 -48.84 -7.59 4.66
C GLU A 52 -47.41 -7.45 4.15
N TYR A 53 -46.46 -7.56 5.07
CA TYR A 53 -45.03 -7.57 4.75
C TYR A 53 -44.58 -9.01 4.70
N MET A 54 -43.79 -9.37 3.70
CA MET A 54 -43.24 -10.70 3.54
C MET A 54 -41.74 -10.63 3.25
N GLY A 55 -40.96 -11.50 3.88
CA GLY A 55 -39.52 -11.62 3.68
C GLY A 55 -39.18 -12.82 2.80
N GLU A 56 -38.23 -12.65 1.88
CA GLU A 56 -37.68 -13.73 1.06
C GLU A 56 -36.69 -14.56 1.89
N ILE A 57 -36.96 -15.86 2.00
CA ILE A 57 -36.10 -16.79 2.75
C ILE A 57 -35.21 -17.59 1.81
N ASN A 58 -35.77 -18.04 0.70
CA ASN A 58 -35.10 -18.78 -0.37
C ASN A 58 -35.44 -18.13 -1.72
N GLN A 59 -34.67 -18.43 -2.78
CA GLN A 59 -34.86 -17.86 -4.13
C GLN A 59 -36.33 -17.91 -4.59
N GLY A 60 -37.08 -16.81 -4.39
CA GLY A 60 -38.49 -16.67 -4.75
C GLY A 60 -39.54 -17.11 -3.72
N GLU A 61 -39.19 -17.59 -2.53
CA GLU A 61 -40.15 -17.97 -1.49
C GLU A 61 -40.27 -16.88 -0.42
N PHE A 62 -41.48 -16.36 -0.22
CA PHE A 62 -41.78 -15.26 0.69
C PHE A 62 -42.65 -15.75 1.86
N ILE A 63 -42.25 -15.43 3.09
CA ILE A 63 -43.05 -15.70 4.30
C ILE A 63 -43.51 -14.38 4.91
N LYS A 64 -44.75 -14.36 5.41
CA LYS A 64 -45.33 -13.20 6.11
C LYS A 64 -44.50 -12.87 7.37
N LEU A 65 -44.10 -11.61 7.48
CA LEU A 65 -43.37 -11.06 8.60
C LEU A 65 -44.36 -10.45 9.59
N ASP A 66 -44.25 -10.85 10.85
CA ASP A 66 -45.03 -10.24 11.91
C ASP A 66 -44.39 -8.90 12.35
N HIS A 67 -45.15 -8.10 13.09
CA HIS A 67 -44.66 -6.80 13.59
C HIS A 67 -43.41 -6.93 14.47
N THR A 68 -43.29 -8.04 15.23
CA THR A 68 -42.12 -8.33 16.04
C THR A 68 -40.89 -8.59 15.17
N ASP A 69 -41.04 -9.33 14.07
CA ASP A 69 -39.94 -9.63 13.14
C ASP A 69 -39.46 -8.36 12.44
N LEU A 70 -40.39 -7.52 11.99
CA LEU A 70 -40.08 -6.23 11.39
C LEU A 70 -39.31 -5.32 12.36
N LYS A 71 -39.70 -5.32 13.64
CA LYS A 71 -38.99 -4.56 14.67
C LYS A 71 -37.59 -5.11 14.90
N ASN A 72 -37.44 -6.43 15.05
CA ASN A 72 -36.13 -7.07 15.22
C ASN A 72 -35.20 -6.81 14.03
N ILE A 73 -35.73 -6.87 12.80
CA ILE A 73 -34.97 -6.57 11.57
C ILE A 73 -34.50 -5.11 11.60
N LYS A 74 -35.38 -4.18 11.97
CA LYS A 74 -35.03 -2.76 12.06
C LYS A 74 -33.95 -2.51 13.10
N ASP A 75 -34.12 -3.04 14.31
CA ASP A 75 -33.17 -2.86 15.41
C ASP A 75 -31.81 -3.47 15.03
N ARG A 76 -31.81 -4.66 14.41
CA ARG A 76 -30.59 -5.30 13.90
C ARG A 76 -29.93 -4.50 12.79
N MET A 77 -30.70 -3.86 11.91
CA MET A 77 -30.18 -3.02 10.85
C MET A 77 -29.50 -1.78 11.42
N GLU A 78 -30.08 -1.18 12.46
CA GLU A 78 -29.48 -0.04 13.17
C GLU A 78 -28.16 -0.43 13.85
N GLU A 79 -28.11 -1.58 14.53
CA GLU A 79 -26.86 -2.12 15.10
C GLU A 79 -25.79 -2.31 14.02
N LEU A 80 -26.14 -2.93 12.90
CA LEU A 80 -25.22 -3.17 11.78
C LEU A 80 -24.72 -1.87 11.15
N GLU A 81 -25.57 -0.85 11.04
CA GLU A 81 -25.15 0.48 10.57
C GLU A 81 -24.15 1.13 11.53
N GLN A 82 -24.36 1.01 12.84
CA GLN A 82 -23.44 1.52 13.85
C GLN A 82 -22.09 0.78 13.81
N GLU A 83 -22.11 -0.55 13.73
CA GLU A 83 -20.91 -1.38 13.57
C GLU A 83 -20.14 -1.00 12.29
N ASN A 84 -20.84 -0.79 11.18
CA ASN A 84 -20.22 -0.40 9.91
C ASN A 84 -19.55 0.98 10.00
N ARG A 85 -20.20 1.96 10.66
CA ARG A 85 -19.58 3.28 10.92
C ARG A 85 -18.32 3.15 11.75
N LEU A 86 -18.33 2.32 12.79
CA LEU A 86 -17.15 2.08 13.62
C LEU A 86 -16.01 1.40 12.83
N LEU A 87 -16.35 0.42 11.99
CA LEU A 87 -15.39 -0.25 11.13
C LEU A 87 -14.75 0.71 10.11
N LYS A 88 -15.54 1.62 9.53
CA LYS A 88 -15.03 2.67 8.64
C LYS A 88 -14.02 3.56 9.35
N LEU A 89 -14.36 4.03 10.56
CA LEU A 89 -13.44 4.85 11.37
C LEU A 89 -12.15 4.10 11.71
N ARG A 90 -12.24 2.82 12.09
CA ARG A 90 -11.05 1.98 12.34
C ARG A 90 -10.17 1.83 11.11
N ASN A 91 -10.77 1.63 9.94
CA ASN A 91 -10.03 1.56 8.69
C ASN A 91 -9.33 2.87 8.36
N GLU A 92 -9.98 4.02 8.57
CA GLU A 92 -9.35 5.33 8.38
C GLU A 92 -8.12 5.51 9.28
N ILE A 93 -8.25 5.22 10.57
CA ILE A 93 -7.12 5.29 11.52
C ILE A 93 -5.97 4.37 11.11
N LEU A 94 -6.28 3.14 10.66
CA LEU A 94 -5.27 2.21 10.20
C LEU A 94 -4.57 2.70 8.92
N LEU A 95 -5.30 3.30 7.99
CA LEU A 95 -4.73 3.90 6.78
C LEU A 95 -3.79 5.05 7.14
N ASP A 96 -4.17 5.91 8.08
CA ASP A 96 -3.33 7.01 8.54
C ASP A 96 -2.03 6.50 9.19
N LEU A 97 -2.11 5.49 10.07
CA LEU A 97 -0.95 4.86 10.69
C LEU A 97 -0.03 4.16 9.67
N LEU A 98 -0.61 3.48 8.69
CA LEU A 98 0.16 2.87 7.60
C LEU A 98 0.85 3.94 6.76
N SER A 99 0.19 5.07 6.51
CA SER A 99 0.78 6.18 5.78
C SER A 99 1.97 6.78 6.53
N SER A 100 1.85 7.01 7.84
CA SER A 100 2.92 7.60 8.66
C SER A 100 4.12 6.67 8.75
N THR A 101 3.89 5.38 9.03
CA THR A 101 4.96 4.37 9.12
C THR A 101 5.66 4.16 7.79
N THR A 102 4.92 4.23 6.67
CA THR A 102 5.52 4.15 5.32
C THR A 102 6.39 5.38 5.02
N LEU A 103 5.99 6.57 5.46
CA LEU A 103 6.82 7.77 5.34
C LEU A 103 8.09 7.66 6.19
N ASP A 104 7.98 7.23 7.44
CA ASP A 104 9.12 7.02 8.33
C ASP A 104 10.11 6.01 7.75
N ALA A 105 9.62 4.90 7.20
CA ALA A 105 10.44 3.90 6.52
C ALA A 105 11.21 4.49 5.33
N LYS A 106 10.55 5.30 4.48
CA LYS A 106 11.21 5.99 3.36
C LYS A 106 12.28 6.97 3.84
N TYR A 107 12.01 7.72 4.91
CA TYR A 107 13.01 8.63 5.50
C TYR A 107 14.22 7.86 6.01
N MET A 108 14.01 6.75 6.72
CA MET A 108 15.11 5.89 7.19
C MET A 108 15.91 5.30 6.03
N GLU A 109 15.24 4.78 4.99
CA GLU A 109 15.90 4.23 3.81
C GLU A 109 16.76 5.27 3.09
N GLN A 110 16.25 6.49 2.89
CA GLN A 110 17.01 7.59 2.32
C GLN A 110 18.22 7.97 3.18
N THR A 111 18.07 7.96 4.51
CA THR A 111 19.15 8.29 5.44
C THR A 111 20.26 7.22 5.39
N LEU A 112 19.87 5.94 5.36
CA LEU A 112 20.81 4.83 5.19
C LEU A 112 21.51 4.87 3.83
N LEU A 113 20.81 5.22 2.76
CA LEU A 113 21.39 5.41 1.43
C LEU A 113 22.42 6.56 1.41
N LYS A 114 22.12 7.69 2.07
CA LYS A 114 23.08 8.79 2.23
C LYS A 114 24.32 8.35 3.00
N ILE A 115 24.14 7.64 4.12
CA ILE A 115 25.28 7.11 4.91
C ILE A 115 26.13 6.14 4.07
N LYS A 116 25.50 5.23 3.33
CA LYS A 116 26.19 4.29 2.45
C LYS A 116 27.00 5.01 1.37
N ASN A 117 26.43 6.04 0.75
CA ASN A 117 27.05 6.77 -0.35
C ASN A 117 28.10 7.78 0.11
N GLU A 118 27.96 8.39 1.29
CA GLU A 118 28.84 9.45 1.77
C GLU A 118 29.90 8.99 2.78
N GLY A 119 29.60 7.94 3.57
CA GLY A 119 30.45 7.47 4.66
C GLY A 119 31.45 6.38 4.27
N ILE A 120 31.13 5.55 3.29
CA ILE A 120 31.95 4.38 2.91
C ILE A 120 33.10 4.73 1.94
N PRO A 121 32.93 5.58 0.90
CA PRO A 121 34.04 5.86 -0.02
C PRO A 121 35.12 6.78 0.58
N LYS A 122 34.80 7.58 1.59
CA LYS A 122 35.76 8.53 2.18
C LYS A 122 36.80 7.88 3.11
N LEU A 123 36.53 6.68 3.60
CA LEU A 123 37.47 5.91 4.43
C LEU A 123 38.47 5.14 3.56
N SER A 124 38.04 4.60 2.41
CA SER A 124 38.95 3.91 1.48
C SER A 124 39.94 4.87 0.84
N ASP A 125 39.52 6.05 0.39
CA ASP A 125 40.42 6.97 -0.31
C ASP A 125 41.49 7.58 0.62
N LYS A 126 41.13 7.85 1.88
CA LYS A 126 42.09 8.32 2.89
C LYS A 126 43.10 7.23 3.25
N GLN A 127 42.65 6.00 3.50
CA GLN A 127 43.54 4.87 3.79
C GLN A 127 44.47 4.54 2.61
N ILE A 128 43.95 4.52 1.38
CA ILE A 128 44.75 4.26 0.16
C ILE A 128 45.77 5.38 -0.07
N SER A 129 45.44 6.65 0.21
CA SER A 129 46.37 7.77 0.06
C SER A 129 47.51 7.74 1.09
N GLU A 130 47.21 7.41 2.35
CA GLU A 130 48.21 7.30 3.41
C GLU A 130 49.15 6.11 3.20
N GLU A 131 48.62 4.98 2.73
CA GLU A 131 49.39 3.77 2.44
C GLU A 131 50.32 3.96 1.23
N LYS A 132 49.85 4.65 0.18
CA LYS A 132 50.70 5.06 -0.96
C LYS A 132 51.81 6.03 -0.56
N HIS A 133 51.57 6.94 0.38
CA HIS A 133 52.61 7.84 0.89
C HIS A 133 53.64 7.14 1.78
N LYS A 134 53.22 6.18 2.61
CA LYS A 134 54.13 5.35 3.43
C LYS A 134 55.03 4.48 2.57
N THR A 135 54.46 3.74 1.62
CA THR A 135 55.22 2.87 0.70
C THR A 135 56.18 3.66 -0.20
N LYS A 136 55.83 4.89 -0.61
CA LYS A 136 56.74 5.76 -1.38
C LYS A 136 57.92 6.28 -0.55
N LYS A 137 57.70 6.63 0.72
CA LYS A 137 58.79 7.04 1.65
C LYS A 137 59.73 5.88 1.96
N GLU A 138 59.20 4.68 2.14
CA GLU A 138 59.99 3.48 2.42
C GLU A 138 60.85 3.07 1.21
N LYS A 139 60.29 3.10 -0.01
CA LYS A 139 61.05 2.88 -1.24
C LYS A 139 62.19 3.89 -1.43
N LYS A 140 61.97 5.15 -1.07
CA LYS A 140 63.01 6.20 -1.16
C LYS A 140 64.15 5.97 -0.17
N LYS A 141 63.84 5.61 1.08
CA LYS A 141 64.85 5.24 2.09
C LYS A 141 65.67 4.01 1.68
N VAL A 142 65.03 2.98 1.11
CA VAL A 142 65.72 1.78 0.64
C VAL A 142 66.64 2.08 -0.56
N GLN A 143 66.28 3.05 -1.39
CA GLN A 143 67.12 3.45 -2.52
C GLN A 143 68.33 4.27 -2.07
N GLU A 144 68.16 5.17 -1.10
CA GLU A 144 69.25 5.93 -0.47
C GLU A 144 70.26 5.00 0.22
N THR A 145 69.81 4.01 0.99
CA THR A 145 70.73 3.05 1.65
C THR A 145 71.45 2.14 0.66
N LYS A 146 70.80 1.72 -0.43
CA LYS A 146 71.47 0.97 -1.51
C LYS A 146 72.56 1.81 -2.18
N GLN A 147 72.33 3.10 -2.34
CA GLN A 147 73.30 4.01 -2.94
C GLN A 147 74.51 4.22 -2.02
N GLU A 148 74.28 4.45 -0.72
CA GLU A 148 75.34 4.53 0.29
C GLU A 148 76.20 3.24 0.33
N ILE A 149 75.56 2.07 0.34
CA ILE A 149 76.28 0.78 0.32
C ILE A 149 77.14 0.65 -0.95
N SER A 150 76.63 1.14 -2.09
CA SER A 150 77.36 1.11 -3.37
C SER A 150 78.60 2.01 -3.34
N ASP A 151 78.48 3.19 -2.72
CA ASP A 151 79.58 4.15 -2.63
C ASP A 151 80.64 3.66 -1.63
N VAL A 152 80.23 3.08 -0.51
CA VAL A 152 81.15 2.43 0.44
C VAL A 152 81.91 1.28 -0.23
N LYS A 153 81.24 0.43 -1.02
CA LYS A 153 81.91 -0.66 -1.76
C LYS A 153 82.95 -0.14 -2.75
N LYS A 154 82.68 0.98 -3.45
CA LYS A 154 83.65 1.61 -4.36
C LYS A 154 84.87 2.14 -3.60
N VAL A 155 84.68 2.76 -2.44
CA VAL A 155 85.78 3.26 -1.59
C VAL A 155 86.64 2.11 -1.07
N VAL A 156 86.02 1.03 -0.57
CA VAL A 156 86.74 -0.16 -0.10
C VAL A 156 87.51 -0.84 -1.22
N SER A 157 86.93 -0.93 -2.42
CA SER A 157 87.61 -1.50 -3.60
C SER A 157 88.85 -0.69 -4.00
N ARG A 158 88.74 0.65 -4.03
CA ARG A 158 89.90 1.53 -4.29
C ARG A 158 90.98 1.38 -3.22
N ARG A 159 90.58 1.25 -1.95
CA ARG A 159 91.51 1.08 -0.83
C ARG A 159 92.27 -0.25 -0.90
N LYS A 160 91.60 -1.35 -1.29
CA LYS A 160 92.26 -2.64 -1.56
C LYS A 160 93.27 -2.54 -2.70
N GLN A 161 92.90 -1.90 -3.82
CA GLN A 161 93.83 -1.69 -4.94
C GLN A 161 95.03 -0.80 -4.58
N SER A 162 94.90 0.18 -3.68
CA SER A 162 96.04 0.97 -3.20
C SER A 162 96.94 0.18 -2.25
N ILE A 163 96.38 -0.71 -1.44
CA ILE A 163 97.16 -1.56 -0.52
C ILE A 163 97.98 -2.56 -1.33
N ASP A 164 97.38 -3.22 -2.33
CA ASP A 164 98.06 -4.20 -3.19
C ASP A 164 99.18 -3.57 -4.04
N LYS A 165 99.04 -2.30 -4.43
CA LYS A 165 100.12 -1.54 -5.09
C LYS A 165 101.24 -1.13 -4.13
N SER A 166 100.93 -0.94 -2.85
CA SER A 166 101.91 -0.56 -1.83
C SER A 166 102.74 -1.76 -1.37
N SER A 167 102.14 -2.95 -1.32
CA SER A 167 102.85 -4.19 -1.00
C SER A 167 103.72 -4.70 -2.16
N ALA A 168 103.42 -4.34 -3.41
CA ALA A 168 104.27 -4.66 -4.56
C ALA A 168 105.56 -3.81 -4.67
N LEU A 169 105.65 -2.69 -3.95
CA LEU A 169 106.83 -1.79 -3.95
C LEU A 169 107.81 -2.05 -2.79
N LEU A 170 107.52 -3.04 -1.93
CA LEU A 170 108.34 -3.40 -0.76
C LEU A 170 109.11 -4.71 -0.93
N VAL A 171 109.19 -5.23 -2.15
CA VAL A 171 109.98 -6.41 -2.51
C VAL A 171 110.95 -6.03 -3.64
N GLU A 172 112.00 -5.30 -3.29
CA GLU A 172 113.29 -5.24 -4.01
C GLU A 172 114.43 -5.22 -3.00
#